data_AF-A0A081BYS6-F1
#
_entry.id   AF-A0A081BYS6-F1
#
_cell.length_a   1.000
_cell.length_b   1.000
_cell.length_c   1.000
_cell.angle_alpha   90.00
_cell.angle_beta   90.00
_cell.angle_gamma   90.00
#
_symmetry.space_group_name_H-M   'P 1'
#
loop_
_entity.id
_entity.type
_entity.pdbx_description
1 polymer ?
#
loop_
_entity_poly.entity_id
_entity_poly.type
_entity_poly.pdbx_seq_one_letter_code
_entity_poly.pdbx_strand_id
1 'polypeptide(L)'
;MSPINIPYQDLILLRKNQELTNIYDVEMRHLDVLRQYETIECHSVVYPYSRKVCANHLAFFPFEEYVKDILTQQKSAYVTIARNVHKGFGVALGLMILVLFLLYKPEDLLSVGSIVSIVGAYIMGKELWDDLERFLITLSKTWRIRYQEPYYAFQLEKHTTLTHYSSFAKQHRYGKPSLLAEKMDFIEQSNSQTVRLCFHHADLPASNENSGHIFSMHVDPSVLSDFEQEGFLFGVKLSLNRRRWGGLRQCTELFQSIHKGAYGALDDRGIWVENAVFYRKTLVYGRVKLFLTSGLMPQTKIIAQA
;
A
#
# COMPACT_ATOMS: atom_id res chain seq x y z
N MET A 1 5.67 -13.27 27.46
CA MET A 1 5.61 -12.45 26.23
C MET A 1 6.96 -12.55 25.57
N SER A 2 7.08 -13.22 24.42
CA SER A 2 8.35 -13.38 23.71
C SER A 2 8.79 -12.04 23.10
N PRO A 3 10.07 -11.66 23.19
CA PRO A 3 10.59 -10.50 22.46
C PRO A 3 10.32 -10.70 20.97
N ILE A 4 9.92 -9.62 20.30
CA ILE A 4 9.76 -9.61 18.86
C ILE A 4 11.17 -9.64 18.27
N ASN A 5 11.66 -10.83 17.94
CA ASN A 5 12.74 -10.93 16.98
C ASN A 5 12.14 -10.55 15.62
N ILE A 6 12.33 -9.30 15.17
CA ILE A 6 12.44 -9.10 13.73
C ILE A 6 13.72 -9.84 13.36
N PRO A 7 13.67 -10.94 12.62
CA PRO A 7 14.85 -11.79 12.54
C PRO A 7 15.91 -11.23 11.59
N TYR A 8 15.69 -10.05 11.01
CA TYR A 8 16.44 -9.54 9.87
C TYR A 8 16.56 -8.02 9.92
N GLN A 9 17.78 -7.55 9.68
CA GLN A 9 18.09 -6.14 9.50
C GLN A 9 18.09 -5.80 8.01
N ASP A 10 18.05 -4.51 7.67
CA ASP A 10 18.29 -4.00 6.31
C ASP A 10 17.38 -4.62 5.22
N LEU A 11 16.10 -4.84 5.55
CA LEU A 11 15.09 -5.39 4.64
C LEU A 11 14.82 -4.53 3.41
N ILE A 12 14.99 -3.22 3.52
CA ILE A 12 14.91 -2.27 2.41
C ILE A 12 16.28 -1.62 2.21
N LEU A 13 16.75 -1.54 0.97
CA LEU A 13 17.95 -0.80 0.60
C LEU A 13 17.54 0.40 -0.24
N LEU A 14 17.89 1.61 0.21
CA LEU A 14 17.85 2.84 -0.58
C LEU A 14 19.26 3.11 -1.10
N ARG A 15 19.43 3.16 -2.42
CA ARG A 15 20.74 3.32 -3.05
C ARG A 15 20.73 4.45 -4.06
N LYS A 16 21.66 5.39 -3.96
CA LYS A 16 21.82 6.41 -5.01
C LYS A 16 22.47 5.78 -6.24
N ASN A 17 21.88 6.00 -7.41
CA ASN A 17 22.43 5.48 -8.65
C ASN A 17 23.71 6.26 -9.03
N GLN A 18 24.77 5.53 -9.36
CA GLN A 18 26.09 6.12 -9.62
C GLN A 18 26.18 6.78 -11.00
N GLU A 19 25.47 6.22 -11.99
CA GLU A 19 25.46 6.74 -13.36
C GLU A 19 24.41 7.85 -13.52
N LEU A 20 23.26 7.67 -12.89
CA LEU A 20 22.13 8.59 -12.92
C LEU A 20 21.93 9.21 -11.53
N THR A 21 22.72 10.24 -11.23
CA THR A 21 22.81 10.83 -9.87
C THR A 21 21.50 11.42 -9.34
N ASN A 22 20.51 11.65 -10.20
CA ASN A 22 19.19 12.13 -9.82
C ASN A 22 18.20 10.99 -9.49
N ILE A 23 18.66 9.73 -9.47
CA ILE A 23 17.85 8.54 -9.22
C ILE A 23 18.33 7.83 -7.95
N TYR A 24 17.35 7.41 -7.14
CA TYR A 24 17.53 6.58 -5.97
C TYR A 24 16.76 5.27 -6.14
N ASP A 25 17.48 4.16 -6.27
CA ASP A 25 16.90 2.84 -6.40
C ASP A 25 16.52 2.27 -5.04
N VAL A 26 15.34 1.67 -4.96
CA VAL A 26 14.83 1.02 -3.75
C VAL A 26 14.66 -0.47 -4.00
N GLU A 27 15.21 -1.25 -3.09
CA GLU A 27 15.26 -2.70 -3.19
C GLU A 27 14.74 -3.37 -1.93
N MET A 28 14.14 -4.53 -2.10
CA MET A 28 13.78 -5.42 -1.02
C MET A 28 14.83 -6.53 -0.91
N ARG A 29 15.41 -6.71 0.28
CA ARG A 29 16.42 -7.73 0.59
C ARG A 29 15.81 -8.87 1.40
N HIS A 30 16.55 -9.97 1.52
CA HIS A 30 16.14 -11.14 2.28
C HIS A 30 14.86 -11.79 1.72
N LEU A 31 14.78 -11.90 0.38
CA LEU A 31 13.61 -12.44 -0.30
C LEU A 31 13.33 -13.90 0.08
N ASP A 32 14.40 -14.68 0.29
CA ASP A 32 14.36 -16.07 0.78
C ASP A 32 13.52 -16.21 2.05
N VAL A 33 13.74 -15.29 2.97
CA VAL A 33 13.11 -15.18 4.27
C VAL A 33 11.70 -14.61 4.17
N LEU A 34 11.50 -13.58 3.35
CA LEU A 34 10.24 -12.87 3.24
C LEU A 34 9.11 -13.74 2.66
N ARG A 35 9.46 -14.79 1.92
CA ARG A 35 8.52 -15.80 1.38
C ARG A 35 7.71 -16.56 2.43
N GLN A 36 8.14 -16.57 3.69
CA GLN A 36 7.36 -17.20 4.77
C GLN A 36 6.08 -16.43 5.11
N TYR A 37 5.95 -15.19 4.65
CA TYR A 37 4.76 -14.35 4.83
C TYR A 37 3.84 -14.53 3.61
N GLU A 38 2.52 -14.41 3.79
CA GLU A 38 1.57 -14.54 2.67
C GLU A 38 1.70 -13.34 1.72
N THR A 39 1.73 -12.13 2.31
CA THR A 39 1.98 -10.88 1.60
C THR A 39 2.94 -9.99 2.38
N ILE A 40 3.64 -9.14 1.64
CA ILE A 40 4.52 -8.09 2.18
C ILE A 40 4.05 -6.77 1.60
N GLU A 41 3.78 -5.80 2.46
CA GLU A 41 3.45 -4.45 2.04
C GLU A 41 4.65 -3.55 2.30
N CYS A 42 5.09 -2.79 1.30
CA CYS A 42 6.11 -1.76 1.44
C CYS A 42 5.49 -0.41 1.07
N HIS A 43 5.39 0.49 2.04
CA HIS A 43 5.00 1.88 1.78
C HIS A 43 6.22 2.75 1.98
N SER A 44 6.59 3.46 0.92
CA SER A 44 7.68 4.40 0.96
C SER A 44 7.14 5.81 0.81
N VAL A 45 7.67 6.73 1.60
CA VAL A 45 7.30 8.13 1.57
C VAL A 45 8.55 8.99 1.59
N VAL A 46 8.55 10.05 0.78
CA VAL A 46 9.61 11.06 0.77
C VAL A 46 9.03 12.42 1.11
N TYR A 47 9.67 13.12 2.05
CA TYR A 47 9.41 14.51 2.38
C TYR A 47 10.70 15.32 2.24
N PRO A 48 10.87 16.12 1.18
CA PRO A 48 11.97 17.07 1.12
C PRO A 48 11.82 18.15 2.21
N TYR A 49 12.94 18.62 2.76
CA TYR A 49 12.90 19.77 3.68
C TYR A 49 12.99 21.11 2.97
N SER A 50 13.59 21.15 1.78
CA SER A 50 13.64 22.38 1.00
C SER A 50 12.26 22.77 0.51
N ARG A 51 11.87 24.02 0.78
CA ARG A 51 10.61 24.61 0.29
C ARG A 51 10.56 24.80 -1.23
N LYS A 52 11.71 24.70 -1.90
CA LYS A 52 11.81 24.74 -3.35
C LYS A 52 11.46 23.39 -4.01
N VAL A 53 11.56 22.30 -3.25
CA VAL A 53 11.24 20.96 -3.72
C VAL A 53 9.81 20.61 -3.33
N CYS A 54 8.95 20.45 -4.32
CA CYS A 54 7.56 20.05 -4.16
C CYS A 54 7.37 18.64 -4.74
N ALA A 55 6.20 18.06 -4.56
CA ALA A 55 5.97 16.69 -5.00
C ALA A 55 6.04 16.49 -6.52
N ASN A 56 5.77 17.53 -7.32
CA ASN A 56 5.93 17.49 -8.79
C ASN A 56 7.41 17.34 -9.23
N HIS A 57 8.37 17.68 -8.37
CA HIS A 57 9.80 17.51 -8.63
C HIS A 57 10.32 16.11 -8.25
N LEU A 58 9.45 15.28 -7.69
CA LEU A 58 9.76 13.92 -7.29
C LEU A 58 8.88 12.98 -8.10
N ALA A 59 9.36 11.77 -8.35
CA ALA A 59 8.53 10.75 -8.98
C ALA A 59 8.95 9.37 -8.50
N PHE A 60 8.00 8.61 -7.97
CA PHE A 60 8.19 7.18 -7.72
C PHE A 60 7.81 6.35 -8.94
N PHE A 61 8.79 5.62 -9.45
CA PHE A 61 8.65 4.69 -10.55
C PHE A 61 8.84 3.25 -10.03
N PRO A 62 7.82 2.62 -9.42
CA PRO A 62 7.80 1.16 -9.31
C PRO A 62 7.77 0.53 -10.70
N PHE A 63 7.40 1.34 -11.70
CA PHE A 63 7.41 1.02 -13.10
C PHE A 63 7.74 2.25 -13.94
N GLU A 64 8.95 2.30 -14.50
CA GLU A 64 9.46 3.45 -15.26
C GLU A 64 8.64 3.77 -16.53
N GLU A 65 7.81 2.84 -17.01
CA GLU A 65 6.98 3.02 -18.22
C GLU A 65 5.53 3.50 -17.94
N TYR A 66 4.90 3.21 -16.79
CA TYR A 66 3.41 3.19 -16.71
C TYR A 66 2.72 4.12 -15.71
N VAL A 67 3.43 4.89 -14.87
CA VAL A 67 2.75 5.86 -13.99
C VAL A 67 2.02 6.90 -14.85
N LYS A 68 2.69 7.40 -15.91
CA LYS A 68 2.06 8.28 -16.90
C LYS A 68 0.96 7.57 -17.69
N ASP A 69 1.11 6.30 -18.05
CA ASP A 69 0.13 5.60 -18.87
C ASP A 69 -1.16 5.31 -18.10
N ILE A 70 -1.06 4.98 -16.81
CA ILE A 70 -2.22 4.87 -15.91
C ILE A 70 -2.93 6.22 -15.76
N LEU A 71 -2.16 7.29 -15.57
CA LEU A 71 -2.70 8.66 -15.43
C LEU A 71 -3.25 9.22 -16.75
N THR A 72 -2.73 8.79 -17.90
CA THR A 72 -3.16 9.21 -19.25
C THR A 72 -4.11 8.23 -19.94
N GLN A 73 -4.62 7.22 -19.22
CA GLN A 73 -5.56 6.20 -19.73
C GLN A 73 -5.04 5.34 -20.90
N GLN A 74 -3.72 5.20 -21.03
CA GLN A 74 -3.13 4.25 -21.98
C GLN A 74 -3.17 2.82 -21.41
N LYS A 75 -3.01 1.80 -22.28
CA LYS A 75 -3.00 0.39 -21.85
C LYS A 75 -1.83 0.16 -20.89
N SER A 76 -2.14 -0.20 -19.65
CA SER A 76 -1.18 -0.49 -18.59
C SER A 76 -1.23 -1.95 -18.17
N ALA A 77 -0.16 -2.45 -17.56
CA ALA A 77 -0.13 -3.75 -16.90
C ALA A 77 -1.00 -3.80 -15.63
N TYR A 78 -1.49 -2.65 -15.17
CA TYR A 78 -2.35 -2.53 -14.01
C TYR A 78 -3.72 -1.99 -14.38
N VAL A 79 -4.74 -2.49 -13.69
CA VAL A 79 -6.12 -2.03 -13.80
C VAL A 79 -6.59 -1.40 -12.50
N THR A 80 -7.55 -0.48 -12.61
CA THR A 80 -8.19 0.12 -11.45
C THR A 80 -9.03 -0.93 -10.71
N ILE A 81 -8.91 -0.97 -9.38
CA ILE A 81 -9.69 -1.88 -8.55
C ILE A 81 -11.12 -1.35 -8.45
N ALA A 82 -12.07 -2.05 -9.07
CA ALA A 82 -13.48 -1.69 -8.99
C ALA A 82 -14.03 -1.86 -7.56
N ARG A 83 -14.61 -0.79 -7.00
CA ARG A 83 -15.31 -0.83 -5.70
C ARG A 83 -16.67 -1.52 -5.84
N ASN A 84 -16.70 -2.85 -5.72
CA ASN A 84 -17.93 -3.63 -5.89
C ASN A 84 -18.75 -3.81 -4.60
N VAL A 85 -18.24 -3.40 -3.42
CA VAL A 85 -18.93 -3.60 -2.12
C VAL A 85 -20.27 -2.85 -2.05
N HIS A 86 -20.34 -1.62 -2.58
CA HIS A 86 -21.56 -0.81 -2.65
C HIS A 86 -22.69 -1.51 -3.43
N LYS A 87 -22.33 -2.29 -4.46
CA LYS A 87 -23.31 -3.06 -5.25
C LYS A 87 -23.92 -4.17 -4.42
N GLY A 88 -23.12 -4.86 -3.60
CA GLY A 88 -23.60 -5.94 -2.72
C GLY A 88 -24.58 -5.45 -1.66
N PHE A 89 -24.28 -4.31 -1.02
CA PHE A 89 -25.19 -3.71 -0.05
C PHE A 89 -26.51 -3.23 -0.69
N GLY A 90 -26.43 -2.57 -1.85
CA GLY A 90 -27.63 -2.21 -2.61
C GLY A 90 -28.50 -3.42 -2.98
N VAL A 91 -27.87 -4.53 -3.41
CA VAL A 91 -28.59 -5.78 -3.68
C VAL A 91 -29.24 -6.34 -2.42
N ALA A 92 -28.54 -6.36 -1.29
CA ALA A 92 -29.09 -6.84 -0.03
C ALA A 92 -30.30 -6.00 0.42
N LEU A 93 -30.24 -4.67 0.30
CA LEU A 93 -31.36 -3.78 0.62
C LEU A 93 -32.55 -4.01 -0.32
N GLY A 94 -32.29 -4.15 -1.63
CA GLY A 94 -33.32 -4.47 -2.61
C GLY A 94 -33.98 -5.83 -2.34
N LEU A 95 -33.19 -6.85 -1.98
CA LEU A 95 -33.69 -8.17 -1.57
C LEU A 95 -34.52 -8.10 -0.29
N MET A 96 -34.10 -7.30 0.69
CA MET A 96 -34.86 -7.12 1.93
C MET A 96 -36.25 -6.52 1.65
N ILE A 97 -36.33 -5.50 0.79
CA ILE A 97 -37.62 -4.90 0.40
C ILE A 97 -38.46 -5.89 -0.42
N LEU A 98 -37.85 -6.64 -1.33
CA LEU A 98 -38.53 -7.71 -2.07
C LEU A 98 -39.16 -8.73 -1.11
N VAL A 99 -38.42 -9.17 -0.08
CA VAL A 99 -38.93 -10.08 0.95
C VAL A 99 -40.07 -9.45 1.74
N LEU A 100 -40.02 -8.15 2.05
CA LEU A 100 -41.13 -7.45 2.70
C LEU A 100 -42.39 -7.46 1.81
N PHE A 101 -42.27 -7.19 0.52
CA PHE A 101 -43.42 -7.30 -0.40
C PHE A 101 -43.95 -8.73 -0.48
N LEU A 102 -43.08 -9.74 -0.56
CA LEU A 102 -43.49 -11.15 -0.57
C LEU A 102 -44.29 -11.55 0.69
N LEU A 103 -43.90 -11.04 1.86
CA LEU A 103 -44.52 -11.40 3.14
C LEU A 103 -45.82 -10.63 3.42
N TYR A 104 -45.88 -9.35 3.03
CA TYR A 104 -46.98 -8.46 3.44
C TYR A 104 -47.95 -8.07 2.32
N LYS A 105 -47.50 -8.05 1.05
CA LYS A 105 -48.32 -7.65 -0.11
C LYS A 105 -47.85 -8.34 -1.41
N PRO A 106 -48.04 -9.66 -1.54
CA PRO A 106 -47.52 -10.41 -2.68
C PRO A 106 -48.21 -10.04 -4.00
N GLU A 107 -49.49 -9.64 -4.00
CA GLU A 107 -50.19 -9.19 -5.21
C GLU A 107 -49.57 -7.94 -5.85
N ASP A 108 -48.97 -7.05 -5.04
CA ASP A 108 -48.40 -5.79 -5.53
C ASP A 108 -46.97 -5.94 -6.04
N LEU A 109 -46.39 -7.14 -5.98
CA LEU A 109 -44.95 -7.34 -6.23
C LEU A 109 -44.53 -7.02 -7.67
N LEU A 110 -45.42 -7.24 -8.64
CA LEU A 110 -45.23 -6.88 -10.05
C LEU A 110 -45.80 -5.50 -10.40
N SER A 111 -46.31 -4.76 -9.41
CA SER A 111 -46.74 -3.39 -9.65
C SER A 111 -45.54 -2.51 -9.99
N VAL A 112 -45.79 -1.49 -10.82
CA VAL A 112 -44.76 -0.49 -11.17
C VAL A 112 -44.19 0.17 -9.91
N GLY A 113 -45.04 0.41 -8.89
CA GLY A 113 -44.61 0.99 -7.62
C GLY A 113 -43.60 0.11 -6.87
N SER A 114 -43.81 -1.21 -6.84
CA SER A 114 -42.90 -2.16 -6.19
C SER A 114 -41.58 -2.28 -6.94
N ILE A 115 -41.61 -2.33 -8.27
CA ILE A 115 -40.41 -2.36 -9.10
C ILE A 115 -39.58 -1.08 -8.89
N VAL A 116 -40.22 0.09 -8.94
CA VAL A 116 -39.56 1.38 -8.67
C VAL A 116 -39.01 1.44 -7.25
N SER A 117 -39.70 0.88 -6.26
CA SER A 117 -39.23 0.87 -4.87
C SER A 117 -38.00 -0.02 -4.67
N ILE A 118 -37.97 -1.21 -5.28
CA ILE A 118 -36.83 -2.13 -5.22
C ILE A 118 -35.61 -1.53 -5.92
N VAL A 119 -35.80 -0.96 -7.12
CA VAL A 119 -34.72 -0.30 -7.87
C VAL A 119 -34.24 0.97 -7.16
N GLY A 120 -35.17 1.77 -6.63
CA GLY A 120 -34.87 2.97 -5.85
C GLY A 120 -34.06 2.66 -4.60
N ALA A 121 -34.42 1.59 -3.88
CA ALA A 121 -33.66 1.13 -2.73
C ALA A 121 -32.28 0.57 -3.12
N TYR A 122 -32.15 -0.12 -4.24
CA TYR A 122 -30.84 -0.52 -4.74
C TYR A 122 -29.93 0.71 -4.97
N ILE A 123 -30.44 1.75 -5.64
CA ILE A 123 -29.71 2.99 -5.92
C ILE A 123 -29.37 3.73 -4.62
N MET A 124 -30.37 3.97 -3.76
CA MET A 124 -30.16 4.63 -2.47
C MET A 124 -29.23 3.84 -1.56
N GLY A 125 -29.34 2.51 -1.53
CA GLY A 125 -28.47 1.65 -0.73
C GLY A 125 -27.01 1.77 -1.17
N LYS A 126 -26.75 1.82 -2.48
CA LYS A 126 -25.40 2.01 -3.02
C LYS A 126 -24.77 3.31 -2.51
N GLU A 127 -25.53 4.42 -2.55
CA GLU A 127 -25.06 5.74 -2.09
C GLU A 127 -24.92 5.80 -0.56
N LEU A 128 -25.91 5.27 0.17
CA LEU A 128 -25.91 5.25 1.63
C LEU A 128 -24.77 4.43 2.21
N TRP A 129 -24.28 3.42 1.50
CA TRP A 129 -23.10 2.67 1.93
C TRP A 129 -21.85 3.55 1.96
N ASP A 130 -21.63 4.44 0.99
CA ASP A 130 -20.46 5.33 0.99
C ASP A 130 -20.45 6.23 2.24
N ASP A 131 -21.61 6.76 2.62
CA ASP A 131 -21.76 7.60 3.81
C ASP A 131 -21.61 6.80 5.10
N LEU A 132 -22.23 5.62 5.17
CA LEU A 132 -22.08 4.70 6.31
C LEU A 132 -20.61 4.30 6.49
N GLU A 133 -19.92 4.02 5.38
CA GLU A 133 -18.52 3.66 5.38
C GLU A 133 -17.65 4.79 5.95
N ARG A 134 -17.83 6.02 5.45
CA ARG A 134 -17.14 7.21 5.98
C ARG A 134 -17.43 7.44 7.46
N PHE A 135 -18.67 7.21 7.89
CA PHE A 135 -19.07 7.28 9.29
C PHE A 135 -18.35 6.22 10.13
N LEU A 136 -18.35 4.95 9.72
CA LEU A 136 -17.66 3.85 10.41
C LEU A 136 -16.16 4.09 10.52
N ILE A 137 -15.54 4.57 9.44
CA ILE A 137 -14.12 4.94 9.43
C ILE A 137 -13.90 6.03 10.48
N THR A 138 -14.65 7.12 10.42
CA THR A 138 -14.49 8.29 11.31
C THR A 138 -14.72 7.93 12.77
N LEU A 139 -15.79 7.19 13.07
CA LEU A 139 -16.14 6.74 14.41
C LEU A 139 -15.04 5.85 15.01
N SER A 140 -14.45 4.97 14.20
CA SER A 140 -13.44 4.01 14.65
C SER A 140 -11.99 4.51 14.60
N LYS A 141 -11.74 5.77 14.22
CA LYS A 141 -10.37 6.33 14.06
C LYS A 141 -9.52 6.19 15.34
N THR A 142 -10.10 6.46 16.50
CA THR A 142 -9.40 6.44 17.79
C THR A 142 -9.54 5.12 18.54
N TRP A 143 -10.32 4.18 18.00
CA TRP A 143 -10.61 2.91 18.66
C TRP A 143 -9.50 1.90 18.41
N ARG A 144 -9.39 0.93 19.32
CA ARG A 144 -8.49 -0.23 19.17
C ARG A 144 -8.91 -1.13 18.00
N ILE A 145 -10.20 -1.13 17.66
CA ILE A 145 -10.75 -1.79 16.48
C ILE A 145 -11.09 -0.70 15.48
N ARG A 146 -10.47 -0.73 14.31
CA ARG A 146 -10.62 0.28 13.26
C ARG A 146 -11.23 -0.33 12.01
N TYR A 147 -12.22 0.34 11.45
CA TYR A 147 -12.71 0.08 10.11
C TYR A 147 -11.84 0.85 9.12
N GLN A 148 -11.21 0.13 8.18
CA GLN A 148 -10.21 0.68 7.27
C GLN A 148 -10.80 1.07 5.94
N GLU A 149 -10.30 2.18 5.37
CA GLU A 149 -10.52 2.57 3.98
C GLU A 149 -9.96 1.55 2.98
N PRO A 150 -10.48 1.49 1.75
CA PRO A 150 -9.85 0.73 0.67
C PRO A 150 -8.44 1.27 0.45
N TYR A 151 -7.48 0.36 0.43
CA TYR A 151 -6.08 0.73 0.68
C TYR A 151 -5.22 0.85 -0.58
N TYR A 152 -5.65 0.22 -1.69
CA TYR A 152 -4.97 0.22 -2.99
C TYR A 152 -5.93 0.61 -4.11
N ALA A 153 -5.44 1.37 -5.09
CA ALA A 153 -6.21 1.82 -6.25
C ALA A 153 -6.01 0.91 -7.47
N PHE A 154 -4.85 0.24 -7.59
CA PHE A 154 -4.45 -0.51 -8.78
C PHE A 154 -4.10 -1.97 -8.46
N GLN A 155 -4.39 -2.87 -9.39
CA GLN A 155 -4.05 -4.29 -9.33
C GLN A 155 -3.38 -4.75 -10.64
N LEU A 156 -2.34 -5.58 -10.51
CA LEU A 156 -1.59 -6.12 -11.63
C LEU A 156 -2.41 -7.16 -12.41
N GLU A 157 -2.46 -7.02 -13.74
CA GLU A 157 -2.90 -8.07 -14.64
C GLU A 157 -1.78 -9.07 -14.89
N LYS A 158 -1.82 -10.20 -14.18
CA LYS A 158 -0.80 -11.24 -14.29
C LYS A 158 -0.83 -11.93 -15.66
N HIS A 159 0.32 -12.41 -16.11
CA HIS A 159 0.48 -13.24 -17.31
C HIS A 159 0.13 -12.57 -18.65
N THR A 160 0.26 -11.25 -18.73
CA THR A 160 0.16 -10.53 -20.00
C THR A 160 1.53 -10.42 -20.66
N THR A 161 1.58 -10.32 -21.99
CA THR A 161 2.82 -10.05 -22.73
C THR A 161 3.54 -8.83 -22.16
N LEU A 162 2.81 -7.76 -21.85
CA LEU A 162 3.37 -6.53 -21.26
C LEU A 162 4.11 -6.80 -19.94
N THR A 163 3.51 -7.58 -19.03
CA THR A 163 4.16 -7.92 -17.75
C THR A 163 5.45 -8.72 -17.94
N HIS A 164 5.48 -9.66 -18.88
CA HIS A 164 6.66 -10.47 -19.16
C HIS A 164 7.80 -9.64 -19.75
N TYR A 165 7.50 -8.83 -20.77
CA TYR A 165 8.51 -7.98 -21.44
C TYR A 165 9.11 -6.97 -20.48
N SER A 166 8.30 -6.34 -19.63
CA SER A 166 8.85 -5.37 -18.69
C SER A 166 9.66 -6.02 -17.57
N SER A 167 9.21 -7.15 -17.03
CA SER A 167 10.01 -7.89 -16.04
C SER A 167 11.38 -8.24 -16.62
N PHE A 168 11.43 -8.67 -17.88
CA PHE A 168 12.68 -8.97 -18.58
C PHE A 168 13.55 -7.72 -18.80
N ALA A 169 12.98 -6.63 -19.32
CA ALA A 169 13.70 -5.39 -19.56
C ALA A 169 14.31 -4.80 -18.28
N LYS A 170 13.56 -4.81 -17.17
CA LYS A 170 14.06 -4.35 -15.86
C LYS A 170 15.16 -5.24 -15.31
N GLN A 171 15.04 -6.55 -15.48
CA GLN A 171 16.10 -7.46 -15.05
C GLN A 171 17.43 -7.14 -15.77
N HIS A 172 17.37 -6.84 -17.06
CA HIS A 172 18.55 -6.37 -17.80
C HIS A 172 19.05 -5.00 -17.35
N ARG A 173 18.14 -4.05 -17.05
CA ARG A 173 18.50 -2.69 -16.62
C ARG A 173 19.19 -2.66 -15.25
N TYR A 174 18.64 -3.37 -14.26
CA TYR A 174 19.13 -3.32 -12.88
C TYR A 174 20.06 -4.47 -12.52
N GLY A 175 20.24 -5.44 -13.42
CA GLY A 175 21.07 -6.63 -13.20
C GLY A 175 20.55 -7.56 -12.10
N LYS A 176 19.26 -7.47 -11.77
CA LYS A 176 18.60 -8.26 -10.70
C LYS A 176 17.10 -8.42 -10.96
N PRO A 177 16.42 -9.40 -10.33
CA PRO A 177 14.98 -9.54 -10.43
C PRO A 177 14.24 -8.26 -10.06
N SER A 178 13.27 -7.88 -10.88
CA SER A 178 12.30 -6.85 -10.53
C SER A 178 11.09 -7.49 -9.87
N LEU A 179 10.69 -6.95 -8.72
CA LEU A 179 9.51 -7.41 -8.00
C LEU A 179 8.31 -6.58 -8.45
N LEU A 180 7.32 -7.24 -9.04
CA LEU A 180 6.07 -6.60 -9.42
C LEU A 180 5.08 -6.69 -8.25
N ALA A 181 4.60 -5.55 -7.79
CA ALA A 181 3.57 -5.51 -6.77
C ALA A 181 2.24 -6.03 -7.35
N GLU A 182 1.56 -6.93 -6.63
CA GLU A 182 0.22 -7.37 -7.01
C GLU A 182 -0.77 -6.20 -6.93
N LYS A 183 -0.60 -5.32 -5.95
CA LYS A 183 -1.42 -4.12 -5.76
C LYS A 183 -0.55 -2.92 -5.46
N MET A 184 -0.98 -1.76 -5.95
CA MET A 184 -0.26 -0.51 -5.71
C MET A 184 -1.19 0.70 -5.56
N ASP A 185 -0.63 1.75 -4.98
CA ASP A 185 -1.27 3.05 -4.80
C ASP A 185 -0.21 4.15 -4.83
N PHE A 186 -0.57 5.30 -5.40
CA PHE A 186 0.27 6.49 -5.45
C PHE A 186 -0.48 7.66 -4.84
N ILE A 187 0.18 8.35 -3.92
CA ILE A 187 -0.41 9.50 -3.24
C ILE A 187 0.57 10.64 -3.38
N GLU A 188 0.16 11.64 -4.16
CA GLU A 188 0.83 12.92 -4.28
C GLU A 188 0.19 13.90 -3.30
N GLN A 189 0.99 14.55 -2.48
CA GLN A 189 0.61 15.70 -1.65
C GLN A 189 1.49 16.88 -2.02
N SER A 190 1.14 18.11 -1.66
CA SER A 190 1.88 19.31 -2.09
C SER A 190 3.41 19.24 -1.89
N ASN A 191 3.86 18.59 -0.81
CA ASN A 191 5.27 18.51 -0.41
C ASN A 191 5.72 17.08 -0.10
N SER A 192 5.00 16.06 -0.59
CA SER A 192 5.40 14.67 -0.38
C SER A 192 4.90 13.74 -1.47
N GLN A 193 5.65 12.67 -1.68
CA GLN A 193 5.19 11.55 -2.48
C GLN A 193 5.19 10.27 -1.65
N THR A 194 4.13 9.48 -1.81
CA THR A 194 4.01 8.15 -1.22
C THR A 194 3.69 7.13 -2.29
N VAL A 195 4.38 5.99 -2.26
CA VAL A 195 4.00 4.79 -3.00
C VAL A 195 3.69 3.68 -2.01
N ARG A 196 2.61 2.93 -2.26
CA ARG A 196 2.26 1.73 -1.52
C ARG A 196 2.32 0.54 -2.46
N LEU A 197 3.06 -0.48 -2.08
CA LEU A 197 3.26 -1.70 -2.87
C LEU A 197 2.88 -2.90 -2.02
N CYS A 198 2.10 -3.83 -2.57
CA CYS A 198 1.77 -5.11 -1.95
C CYS A 198 2.31 -6.24 -2.82
N PHE A 199 3.18 -7.06 -2.27
CA PHE A 199 3.76 -8.22 -2.93
C PHE A 199 3.14 -9.50 -2.37
N HIS A 200 2.78 -10.43 -3.25
CA HIS A 200 2.37 -11.77 -2.85
C HIS A 200 3.58 -12.71 -2.87
N HIS A 201 3.71 -13.58 -1.88
CA HIS A 201 4.89 -14.44 -1.75
C HIS A 201 5.16 -15.33 -2.96
N ALA A 202 4.08 -15.79 -3.63
CA ALA A 202 4.17 -16.59 -4.85
C ALA A 202 4.86 -15.86 -6.02
N ASP A 203 4.88 -14.52 -5.99
CA ASP A 203 5.50 -13.70 -7.02
C ASP A 203 6.96 -13.32 -6.68
N LEU A 204 7.45 -13.70 -5.49
CA LEU A 204 8.86 -13.47 -5.13
C LEU A 204 9.74 -14.53 -5.80
N PRO A 205 10.86 -14.13 -6.47
CA PRO A 205 11.71 -15.04 -7.23
C PRO A 205 12.36 -16.10 -6.35
N ALA A 206 12.49 -17.32 -6.89
CA ALA A 206 13.10 -18.46 -6.19
C ALA A 206 14.61 -18.57 -6.33
N SER A 207 15.22 -17.59 -6.99
CA SER A 207 16.62 -17.61 -7.34
C SER A 207 17.52 -17.40 -6.12
N ASN A 208 18.81 -17.68 -6.32
CA ASN A 208 19.90 -17.38 -5.38
C ASN A 208 20.07 -15.87 -5.11
N GLU A 209 19.35 -15.00 -5.83
CA GLU A 209 19.42 -13.57 -5.62
C GLU A 209 18.59 -13.16 -4.42
N ASN A 210 19.27 -12.70 -3.37
CA ASN A 210 18.63 -12.34 -2.12
C ASN A 210 18.10 -10.90 -2.06
N SER A 211 17.95 -10.26 -3.22
CA SER A 211 17.43 -8.90 -3.33
C SER A 211 16.68 -8.71 -4.65
N GLY A 212 15.63 -7.89 -4.64
CA GLY A 212 14.91 -7.51 -5.84
C GLY A 212 14.60 -6.02 -5.85
N HIS A 213 14.69 -5.41 -7.04
CA HIS A 213 14.32 -4.01 -7.25
C HIS A 213 12.80 -3.85 -7.13
N ILE A 214 12.34 -2.87 -6.35
CA ILE A 214 10.90 -2.59 -6.17
C ILE A 214 10.45 -1.30 -6.85
N PHE A 215 11.26 -0.22 -6.79
CA PHE A 215 10.99 1.03 -7.48
C PHE A 215 12.23 1.94 -7.51
N SER A 216 12.20 2.95 -8.37
CA SER A 216 13.19 4.03 -8.42
C SER A 216 12.52 5.36 -8.09
N MET A 217 13.13 6.16 -7.22
CA MET A 217 12.74 7.54 -6.92
C MET A 217 13.58 8.46 -7.80
N HIS A 218 12.91 9.23 -8.65
CA HIS A 218 13.55 10.23 -9.50
C HIS A 218 13.35 11.59 -8.86
N VAL A 219 14.42 12.37 -8.81
CA VAL A 219 14.42 13.77 -8.43
C VAL A 219 14.66 14.59 -9.70
N ASP A 220 13.91 15.67 -9.88
CA ASP A 220 14.15 16.61 -10.97
C ASP A 220 15.58 17.17 -10.84
N PRO A 221 16.43 17.02 -11.88
CA PRO A 221 17.81 17.50 -11.84
C PRO A 221 17.95 18.98 -11.48
N SER A 222 16.95 19.81 -11.81
CA SER A 222 16.97 21.25 -11.53
C SER A 222 16.92 21.60 -10.05
N VAL A 223 16.40 20.71 -9.20
CA VAL A 223 16.29 20.91 -7.74
C VAL A 223 17.08 19.89 -6.93
N LEU A 224 17.85 19.01 -7.58
CA LEU A 224 18.62 17.95 -6.93
C LEU A 224 19.59 18.49 -5.88
N SER A 225 20.28 19.60 -6.18
CA SER A 225 21.20 20.24 -5.23
C SER A 225 20.49 20.70 -3.96
N ASP A 226 19.33 21.35 -4.09
CA ASP A 226 18.53 21.80 -2.94
C ASP A 226 18.00 20.60 -2.14
N PHE A 227 17.57 19.53 -2.83
CA PHE A 227 17.10 18.29 -2.22
C PHE A 227 18.17 17.61 -1.34
N GLU A 228 19.40 17.53 -1.83
CA GLU A 228 20.50 16.86 -1.14
C GLU A 228 21.10 17.73 -0.03
N GLN A 229 21.26 19.02 -0.27
CA GLN A 229 21.86 19.94 0.68
C GLN A 229 20.97 20.20 1.90
N GLU A 230 19.67 20.43 1.71
CA GLU A 230 18.73 20.60 2.82
C GLU A 230 18.32 19.27 3.45
N GLY A 231 18.42 18.19 2.67
CA GLY A 231 18.07 16.84 3.04
C GLY A 231 16.57 16.55 2.96
N PHE A 232 16.22 15.32 3.34
CA PHE A 232 14.86 14.80 3.25
C PHE A 232 14.57 13.81 4.39
N LEU A 233 13.29 13.51 4.57
CA LEU A 233 12.80 12.33 5.27
C LEU A 233 12.50 11.26 4.21
N PHE A 234 13.11 10.09 4.31
CA PHE A 234 12.65 8.90 3.59
C PHE A 234 12.11 7.89 4.59
N GLY A 235 10.79 7.70 4.61
CA GLY A 235 10.10 6.80 5.52
C GLY A 235 9.69 5.51 4.84
N VAL A 236 9.84 4.39 5.54
CA VAL A 236 9.35 3.08 5.11
C VAL A 236 8.43 2.52 6.20
N LYS A 237 7.25 2.07 5.77
CA LYS A 237 6.44 1.11 6.50
C LYS A 237 6.50 -0.24 5.79
N LEU A 238 6.94 -1.27 6.50
CA LEU A 238 6.91 -2.65 6.04
C LEU A 238 5.86 -3.44 6.83
N SER A 239 4.83 -3.97 6.17
CA SER A 239 3.87 -4.89 6.78
C SER A 239 4.20 -6.33 6.38
N LEU A 240 4.50 -7.19 7.35
CA LEU A 240 4.70 -8.62 7.16
C LEU A 240 3.43 -9.36 7.57
N ASN A 241 2.70 -9.90 6.59
CA ASN A 241 1.36 -10.44 6.80
C ASN A 241 1.36 -11.98 6.74
N ARG A 242 0.74 -12.62 7.73
CA ARG A 242 0.52 -14.07 7.75
C ARG A 242 -0.96 -14.39 7.78
N ARG A 243 -1.41 -15.30 6.93
CA ARG A 243 -2.74 -15.88 7.02
C ARG A 243 -2.88 -16.73 8.27
N ARG A 244 -3.99 -16.55 8.96
CA ARG A 244 -4.52 -17.46 9.98
C ARG A 244 -5.82 -18.07 9.46
N TRP A 245 -6.37 -19.00 10.22
CA TRP A 245 -7.59 -19.71 9.84
C TRP A 245 -8.79 -18.74 9.67
N GLY A 246 -9.73 -19.09 8.80
CA GLY A 246 -10.96 -18.32 8.59
C GLY A 246 -10.78 -16.97 7.88
N GLY A 247 -9.64 -16.71 7.22
CA GLY A 247 -9.40 -15.44 6.50
C GLY A 247 -8.90 -14.30 7.39
N LEU A 248 -8.67 -14.57 8.67
CA LEU A 248 -7.98 -13.65 9.58
C LEU A 248 -6.51 -13.53 9.18
N ARG A 249 -5.98 -12.32 9.15
CA ARG A 249 -4.57 -12.04 8.88
C ARG A 249 -3.90 -11.44 10.10
N GLN A 250 -2.70 -11.91 10.42
CA GLN A 250 -1.84 -11.34 11.44
C GLN A 250 -0.77 -10.50 10.75
N CYS A 251 -0.70 -9.22 11.09
CA CYS A 251 0.19 -8.26 10.46
C CYS A 251 1.20 -7.74 11.49
N THR A 252 2.48 -7.83 11.15
CA THR A 252 3.56 -7.15 11.88
C THR A 252 4.00 -5.97 11.04
N GLU A 253 3.67 -4.77 11.50
CA GLU A 253 4.00 -3.50 10.82
C GLU A 253 5.24 -2.91 11.46
N LEU A 254 6.24 -2.58 10.64
CA LEU A 254 7.51 -2.00 11.02
C LEU A 254 7.65 -0.64 10.37
N PHE A 255 8.10 0.36 11.11
CA PHE A 255 8.22 1.74 10.66
C PHE A 255 9.62 2.24 11.00
N GLN A 256 10.31 2.76 9.99
CA GLN A 256 11.60 3.43 10.15
C GLN A 256 11.70 4.54 9.11
N SER A 257 12.55 5.52 9.36
CA SER A 257 12.85 6.58 8.41
C SER A 257 14.33 6.95 8.47
N ILE A 258 14.80 7.55 7.38
CA ILE A 258 16.08 8.25 7.30
C ILE A 258 15.75 9.75 7.35
N HIS A 259 16.20 10.43 8.40
CA HIS A 259 16.05 11.86 8.63
C HIS A 259 17.42 12.53 8.55
N LYS A 260 17.71 13.27 7.47
CA LYS A 260 19.02 13.92 7.26
C LYS A 260 20.22 12.95 7.42
N GLY A 261 20.07 11.73 6.91
CA GLY A 261 21.07 10.66 7.01
C GLY A 261 21.05 9.87 8.32
N ALA A 262 20.31 10.31 9.35
CA ALA A 262 20.14 9.56 10.60
C ALA A 262 18.97 8.58 10.51
N TYR A 263 19.16 7.36 10.99
CA TYR A 263 18.10 6.35 11.08
C TYR A 263 17.29 6.54 12.36
N GLY A 264 15.98 6.33 12.28
CA GLY A 264 15.12 6.37 13.46
C GLY A 264 13.66 6.16 13.13
N ALA A 265 12.80 6.30 14.12
CA ALA A 265 11.36 6.19 13.95
C ALA A 265 10.63 7.19 14.83
N LEU A 266 9.43 7.58 14.41
CA LEU A 266 8.50 8.32 15.25
C LEU A 266 7.75 7.34 16.17
N ASP A 267 7.67 7.66 17.46
CA ASP A 267 6.86 6.91 18.41
C ASP A 267 5.35 7.22 18.26
N ASP A 268 4.50 6.61 19.09
CA ASP A 268 3.05 6.83 19.08
C ASP A 268 2.64 8.30 19.42
N ARG A 269 3.58 9.11 19.94
CA ARG A 269 3.40 10.54 20.24
C ARG A 269 3.98 11.46 19.17
N GLY A 270 4.58 10.89 18.11
CA GLY A 270 5.25 11.66 17.07
C GLY A 270 6.63 12.17 17.46
N ILE A 271 7.25 11.62 18.50
CA ILE A 271 8.61 11.98 18.93
C ILE A 271 9.62 11.12 18.16
N TRP A 272 10.63 11.77 17.61
CA TRP A 272 11.74 11.08 16.92
C TRP A 272 12.61 10.32 17.92
N VAL A 273 12.84 9.04 17.63
CA VAL A 273 13.75 8.18 18.39
C VAL A 273 14.81 7.64 17.43
N GLU A 274 16.06 8.01 17.67
CA GLU A 274 17.20 7.60 16.87
C GLU A 274 17.48 6.10 16.98
N ASN A 275 17.99 5.53 15.89
CA ASN A 275 18.39 4.12 15.77
C ASN A 275 17.31 3.15 16.24
N ALA A 276 16.05 3.48 16.00
CA ALA A 276 14.91 2.66 16.41
C ALA A 276 14.04 2.28 15.22
N VAL A 277 13.28 1.19 15.40
CA VAL A 277 12.16 0.80 14.56
C VAL A 277 10.91 0.83 15.43
N PHE A 278 9.91 1.58 15.02
CA PHE A 278 8.60 1.51 15.64
C PHE A 278 7.83 0.33 15.07
N TYR A 279 7.11 -0.42 15.90
CA TYR A 279 6.33 -1.57 15.46
C TYR A 279 4.89 -1.54 15.92
N ARG A 280 4.03 -2.22 15.16
CA ARG A 280 2.66 -2.55 15.55
C ARG A 280 2.32 -3.98 15.17
N LYS A 281 1.66 -4.70 16.07
CA LYS A 281 1.03 -5.99 15.78
C LYS A 281 -0.46 -5.81 15.67
N THR A 282 -1.04 -6.30 14.58
CA THR A 282 -2.47 -6.14 14.31
C THR A 282 -3.09 -7.43 13.76
N LEU A 283 -4.39 -7.57 13.95
CA LEU A 283 -5.21 -8.61 13.32
C LEU A 283 -6.18 -7.95 12.35
N VAL A 284 -6.28 -8.46 11.13
CA VAL A 284 -7.12 -7.91 10.07
C VAL A 284 -8.07 -8.98 9.56
N TYR A 285 -9.36 -8.68 9.54
CA TYR A 285 -10.38 -9.49 8.90
C TYR A 285 -11.25 -8.62 8.00
N GLY A 286 -11.22 -8.87 6.69
CA GLY A 286 -11.84 -7.99 5.71
C GLY A 286 -11.31 -6.55 5.84
N ARG A 287 -12.17 -5.64 6.27
CA ARG A 287 -11.89 -4.21 6.49
C ARG A 287 -11.72 -3.83 7.96
N VAL A 288 -11.85 -4.77 8.88
CA VAL A 288 -11.73 -4.53 10.31
C VAL A 288 -10.31 -4.88 10.75
N LYS A 289 -9.66 -3.94 11.44
CA LYS A 289 -8.30 -4.08 11.96
C LYS A 289 -8.28 -3.85 13.47
N LEU A 290 -7.81 -4.84 14.21
CA LEU A 290 -7.59 -4.79 15.65
C LEU A 290 -6.12 -4.53 15.95
N PHE A 291 -5.83 -3.47 16.71
CA PHE A 291 -4.49 -3.15 17.19
C PHE A 291 -4.19 -3.93 18.47
N LEU A 292 -3.19 -4.83 18.44
CA LEU A 292 -2.86 -5.66 19.59
C LEU A 292 -1.86 -4.98 20.51
N THR A 293 -0.70 -4.62 19.97
CA THR A 293 0.44 -4.03 20.69
C THR A 293 1.25 -3.14 19.76
N SER A 294 1.91 -2.13 20.31
CA SER A 294 2.90 -1.29 19.64
C SER A 294 4.09 -1.05 20.55
N GLY A 295 5.18 -0.54 20.00
CA GLY A 295 6.36 -0.19 20.77
C GLY A 295 7.54 0.21 19.89
N LEU A 296 8.68 0.45 20.53
CA LEU A 296 9.94 0.75 19.87
C LEU A 296 10.91 -0.43 20.04
N MET A 297 11.63 -0.76 18.99
CA MET A 297 12.77 -1.67 19.00
C MET A 297 14.04 -0.83 18.85
N PRO A 298 14.77 -0.56 19.95
CA PRO A 298 16.01 0.20 19.89
C PRO A 298 17.10 -0.62 19.17
N GLN A 299 18.09 0.10 18.62
CA GLN A 299 19.24 -0.45 17.91
C GLN A 299 18.88 -1.46 16.79
N THR A 300 17.70 -1.26 16.18
CA THR A 300 17.21 -2.11 15.10
C THR A 300 17.13 -1.27 13.82
N LYS A 301 17.42 -1.91 12.69
CA LYS A 301 17.47 -1.25 11.39
C LYS A 301 16.79 -2.11 10.34
N ILE A 302 15.83 -1.55 9.62
CA ILE A 302 15.14 -2.19 8.49
C ILE A 302 15.42 -1.48 7.17
N ILE A 303 15.93 -0.25 7.19
CA ILE A 303 16.36 0.48 6.00
C ILE A 303 17.88 0.58 6.01
N ALA A 304 18.55 0.12 4.96
CA ALA A 304 19.94 0.44 4.66
C ALA A 304 20.02 1.58 3.63
N GLN A 305 21.08 2.39 3.72
CA GLN A 305 21.42 3.42 2.73
C GLN A 305 22.80 3.11 2.17
N ALA A 306 22.94 3.13 0.84
CA ALA A 306 24.17 2.90 0.11
C ALA A 306 24.40 3.94 -1.01
#